data_AF-A0A3P6E0X0-F1
#
_entry.id   AF-A0A3P6E0X0-F1
#
_cell.length_a   1.000
_cell.length_b   1.000
_cell.length_c   1.000
_cell.angle_alpha   90.00
_cell.angle_beta   90.00
_cell.angle_gamma   90.00
#
_symmetry.space_group_name_H-M   'P 1'
#
loop_
_entity.id
_entity.type
_entity.pdbx_description
1 polymer ?
#
loop_
_entity_poly.entity_id
_entity_poly.type
_entity_poly.pdbx_seq_one_letter_code
_entity_poly.pdbx_strand_id
1 'polypeptide(L)'
;MCWFMCSHTMTIFCGGPVMKLYLWDQAARDFCKKFKSYEGTPTVLLVTTVNTKSLGGTLALTSMSSSRVFMDCDVQPTVDYFSWLGSNPHSAELVNAEVVTKRETLTIGEIFSYIKDGSNKVRLGFFECTATIDDVVHGSTWYYISCSGCHTKATKGPTSLMCSKCGKVNISGVPQYLF
;
A
#
# COMPACT_ATOMS: atom_id res chain seq x y z
N MET A 1 -5.72 18.65 7.31
CA MET A 1 -6.27 17.32 6.95
C MET A 1 -5.10 16.35 6.88
N CYS A 2 -4.89 15.55 7.93
CA CYS A 2 -3.77 14.60 7.99
C CYS A 2 -4.12 13.34 7.20
N TRP A 3 -3.53 13.20 6.01
CA TRP A 3 -3.52 11.92 5.29
C TRP A 3 -2.47 11.02 5.94
N PHE A 4 -2.87 10.25 6.95
CA PHE A 4 -2.04 9.18 7.48
C PHE A 4 -1.93 8.08 6.41
N MET A 5 -0.87 8.11 5.63
CA MET A 5 -0.49 6.99 4.75
C MET A 5 0.14 5.90 5.61
N CYS A 6 -0.69 5.21 6.39
CA CYS A 6 -0.28 4.07 7.20
C CYS A 6 -0.12 2.86 6.28
N SER A 7 0.92 2.85 5.45
CA SER A 7 1.27 1.67 4.67
C SER A 7 1.84 0.66 5.67
N HIS A 8 1.08 -0.33 6.12
CA HIS A 8 1.67 -1.47 6.82
C HIS A 8 1.91 -2.53 5.74
N THR A 9 3.19 -2.83 5.48
CA THR A 9 3.56 -3.97 4.65
C THR A 9 3.39 -5.19 5.52
N MET A 10 2.37 -5.99 5.21
CA MET A 10 2.10 -7.23 5.91
C MET A 10 2.49 -8.38 5.01
N THR A 11 3.23 -9.33 5.53
CA THR A 11 3.65 -10.49 4.75
C THR A 11 2.60 -11.58 4.94
N ILE A 12 1.88 -11.95 3.87
CA ILE A 12 0.87 -13.02 3.92
C ILE A 12 1.51 -14.32 3.44
N PHE A 13 1.26 -15.42 4.17
CA PHE A 13 1.71 -16.76 3.80
C PHE A 13 0.53 -17.65 3.42
N CYS A 14 0.59 -18.24 2.22
CA CYS A 14 -0.29 -19.32 1.77
C CYS A 14 0.56 -20.39 1.08
N GLY A 15 1.20 -21.30 1.85
CA GLY A 15 1.82 -22.53 1.33
C GLY A 15 2.76 -22.38 0.12
N GLY A 16 3.40 -21.22 -0.05
CA GLY A 16 4.10 -20.79 -1.25
C GLY A 16 5.02 -19.57 -0.98
N PRO A 17 5.53 -18.90 -2.03
CA PRO A 17 6.51 -17.82 -1.87
C PRO A 17 5.94 -16.65 -1.05
N VAL A 18 6.81 -16.05 -0.24
CA VAL A 18 6.54 -14.90 0.62
C VAL A 18 6.04 -13.71 -0.21
N MET A 19 4.80 -13.27 0.04
CA MET A 19 4.17 -12.20 -0.76
C MET A 19 3.89 -10.96 0.09
N LYS A 20 4.25 -9.78 -0.43
CA LYS A 20 3.99 -8.49 0.24
C LYS A 20 2.53 -8.09 0.05
N LEU A 21 1.84 -7.73 1.13
CA LEU A 21 0.54 -7.07 1.12
C LEU A 21 0.69 -5.60 1.49
N TYR A 22 0.11 -4.71 0.67
CA TYR A 22 -0.05 -3.29 0.96
C TYR A 22 -1.50 -2.97 1.30
N LEU A 23 -1.75 -2.47 2.52
CA LEU A 23 -3.04 -1.95 2.92
C LEU A 23 -3.10 -0.42 2.74
N TRP A 24 -4.25 0.08 2.28
CA TRP A 24 -4.50 1.50 2.01
C TRP A 24 -5.80 1.99 2.65
N ASP A 25 -5.90 3.30 2.83
CA ASP A 25 -7.10 4.03 3.24
C ASP A 25 -7.85 3.39 4.42
N GLN A 26 -9.13 3.08 4.22
CA GLN A 26 -10.00 2.56 5.26
C GLN A 26 -9.56 1.17 5.73
N ALA A 27 -9.12 0.31 4.81
CA ALA A 27 -8.64 -1.03 5.16
C ALA A 27 -7.39 -0.95 6.06
N ALA A 28 -6.48 -0.01 5.80
CA ALA A 28 -5.33 0.22 6.66
C ALA A 28 -5.72 0.77 8.05
N ARG A 29 -6.68 1.71 8.09
CA ARG A 29 -7.18 2.28 9.37
C ARG A 29 -7.87 1.23 10.22
N ASP A 30 -8.77 0.45 9.63
CA ASP A 30 -9.52 -0.60 10.31
C ASP A 30 -8.57 -1.68 10.84
N PHE A 31 -7.62 -2.10 10.00
CA PHE A 31 -6.56 -3.02 10.40
C PHE A 31 -5.73 -2.46 11.56
N CYS A 32 -5.24 -1.22 11.47
CA CYS A 32 -4.41 -0.62 12.50
C CYS A 32 -5.15 -0.50 13.84
N LYS A 33 -6.43 -0.11 13.82
CA LYS A 33 -7.26 -0.06 15.02
C LYS A 33 -7.40 -1.45 15.64
N LYS A 34 -7.67 -2.46 14.82
CA LYS A 34 -7.86 -3.84 15.27
C LYS A 34 -6.56 -4.46 15.81
N PHE A 35 -5.45 -4.24 15.12
CA PHE A 35 -4.13 -4.70 15.50
C PHE A 35 -3.70 -4.11 16.85
N LYS A 36 -3.94 -2.81 17.07
CA LYS A 36 -3.65 -2.14 18.35
C LYS A 36 -4.49 -2.66 19.52
N SER A 37 -5.71 -3.12 19.26
CA SER A 37 -6.57 -3.74 20.29
C SER A 37 -6.25 -5.21 20.52
N TYR A 38 -5.36 -5.82 19.73
CA TYR A 38 -5.02 -7.22 19.85
C TYR A 38 -3.99 -7.42 20.97
N GLU A 39 -4.21 -8.39 21.86
CA GLU A 39 -3.33 -8.63 23.03
C GLU A 39 -1.98 -9.27 22.67
N GLY A 40 -1.71 -9.52 21.39
CA GLY A 40 -0.48 -10.13 20.90
C GLY A 40 -0.21 -9.84 19.43
N THR A 41 0.73 -10.58 18.84
CA THR A 41 0.94 -10.56 17.38
C THR A 41 0.04 -11.62 16.76
N PRO A 42 -0.86 -11.26 15.82
CA PRO A 42 -1.70 -12.24 15.17
C PRO A 42 -0.86 -13.20 14.33
N THR A 43 -1.16 -14.48 14.39
CA THR A 43 -0.41 -15.54 13.70
C THR A 43 -0.95 -15.76 12.29
N VAL A 44 -2.27 -15.67 12.12
CA VAL A 44 -2.97 -15.89 10.86
C VAL A 44 -3.74 -14.64 10.47
N LEU A 45 -3.58 -14.23 9.21
CA LEU A 45 -4.28 -13.10 8.63
C LEU A 45 -4.98 -13.54 7.34
N LEU A 46 -6.29 -13.38 7.30
CA LEU A 46 -7.09 -13.55 6.08
C LEU A 46 -7.45 -12.18 5.54
N VAL A 47 -7.11 -11.94 4.28
CA VAL A 47 -7.44 -10.69 3.58
C VAL A 47 -8.28 -11.02 2.37
N THR A 48 -9.48 -10.44 2.30
CA THR A 48 -10.40 -10.65 1.19
C THR A 48 -10.35 -9.50 0.19
N THR A 49 -10.68 -9.78 -1.07
CA THR A 49 -10.72 -8.80 -2.17
C THR A 49 -9.42 -8.01 -2.30
N VAL A 50 -8.33 -8.71 -2.62
CA VAL A 50 -7.02 -8.12 -2.90
C VAL A 50 -6.81 -8.04 -4.42
N ASN A 51 -6.04 -7.05 -4.85
CA ASN A 51 -5.60 -6.94 -6.23
C ASN A 51 -4.12 -7.35 -6.34
N THR A 52 -3.77 -8.11 -7.37
CA THR A 52 -2.39 -8.52 -7.65
C THR A 52 -1.69 -7.43 -8.46
N LYS A 53 -0.46 -7.07 -8.07
CA LYS A 53 0.37 -6.10 -8.77
C LYS A 53 1.79 -6.63 -8.87
N SER A 54 2.45 -6.37 -10.00
CA SER A 54 3.90 -6.52 -10.11
C SER A 54 4.55 -5.19 -9.73
N LEU A 55 5.37 -5.20 -8.68
CA LEU A 55 6.12 -4.04 -8.22
C LEU A 55 7.61 -4.40 -8.23
N GLY A 56 8.38 -3.75 -9.11
CA GLY A 56 9.83 -4.00 -9.22
C GLY A 56 10.19 -5.43 -9.65
N GLY A 57 9.30 -6.12 -10.39
CA GLY A 57 9.49 -7.51 -10.80
C GLY A 57 9.05 -8.55 -9.77
N THR A 58 8.62 -8.12 -8.57
CA THR A 58 8.07 -9.00 -7.54
C THR A 58 6.55 -8.88 -7.48
N LEU A 59 5.86 -10.02 -7.37
CA LEU A 59 4.41 -10.04 -7.17
C LEU A 59 4.06 -9.55 -5.75
N ALA A 60 3.11 -8.64 -5.67
CA ALA A 60 2.56 -8.12 -4.43
C ALA A 60 1.03 -8.06 -4.48
N LEU A 61 0.42 -8.11 -3.31
CA LEU A 61 -1.01 -7.90 -3.10
C LEU A 61 -1.25 -6.48 -2.63
N THR A 62 -2.30 -5.83 -3.10
CA THR A 62 -2.74 -4.52 -2.60
C THR A 62 -4.20 -4.58 -2.22
N SER A 63 -4.57 -3.88 -1.14
CA SER A 63 -5.98 -3.74 -0.75
C SER A 63 -6.75 -2.88 -1.74
N MET A 64 -8.06 -3.10 -1.75
CA MET A 64 -9.10 -2.34 -2.41
C MET A 64 -10.03 -1.73 -1.34
N SER A 65 -10.95 -0.84 -1.72
CA SER A 65 -11.94 -0.29 -0.80
C SER A 65 -12.87 -1.35 -0.17
N SER A 66 -13.08 -2.45 -0.88
CA SER A 66 -13.84 -3.61 -0.40
C SER A 66 -13.03 -4.56 0.49
N SER A 67 -11.71 -4.37 0.62
CA SER A 67 -10.87 -5.29 1.38
C SER A 67 -11.29 -5.35 2.84
N ARG A 68 -11.27 -6.56 3.39
CA ARG A 68 -11.49 -6.84 4.80
C ARG A 68 -10.32 -7.68 5.30
N VAL A 69 -9.89 -7.41 6.53
CA VAL A 69 -8.80 -8.13 7.19
C VAL A 69 -9.38 -8.83 8.42
N PHE A 70 -9.13 -10.13 8.51
CA PHE A 70 -9.50 -11.00 9.62
C PHE A 70 -8.23 -11.61 10.21
N MET A 71 -8.21 -11.81 11.52
CA MET A 71 -7.10 -12.26 12.36
C MET A 71 -7.51 -13.51 13.13
N ASP A 72 -6.64 -14.53 13.16
CA ASP A 72 -6.69 -15.74 14.00
C ASP A 72 -8.07 -16.38 14.17
N CYS A 73 -8.87 -15.95 15.15
CA CYS A 73 -10.16 -16.57 15.49
C CYS A 73 -11.38 -15.77 15.01
N ASP A 74 -11.19 -14.77 14.14
CA ASP A 74 -12.27 -13.91 13.67
C ASP A 74 -13.35 -14.63 12.85
N VAL A 75 -12.93 -15.60 12.02
CA VAL A 75 -13.80 -16.32 11.09
C VAL A 75 -13.37 -17.79 11.00
N GLN A 76 -14.30 -18.68 10.64
CA GLN A 76 -14.02 -20.12 10.57
C GLN A 76 -12.76 -20.47 9.76
N PRO A 77 -12.51 -19.87 8.56
CA PRO A 77 -11.31 -20.17 7.80
C PRO A 77 -9.99 -19.84 8.54
N THR A 78 -9.96 -18.78 9.34
CA THR A 78 -8.74 -18.43 10.10
C THR A 78 -8.57 -19.36 11.30
N VAL A 79 -9.66 -19.77 11.95
CA VAL A 79 -9.65 -20.78 13.04
C VAL A 79 -9.12 -22.12 12.53
N ASP A 80 -9.65 -22.60 11.41
CA ASP A 80 -9.25 -23.89 10.81
C ASP A 80 -7.77 -23.87 10.42
N TYR A 81 -7.31 -22.78 9.81
CA TYR A 81 -5.91 -22.63 9.42
C TYR A 81 -4.97 -22.49 10.62
N PHE A 82 -5.38 -21.76 11.66
CA PHE A 82 -4.63 -21.63 12.90
C PHE A 82 -4.45 -23.00 13.59
N SER A 83 -5.51 -23.80 13.66
CA SER A 83 -5.47 -25.18 14.18
C SER A 83 -4.56 -26.09 13.35
N TRP A 84 -4.62 -25.97 12.03
CA TRP A 84 -3.73 -26.70 11.12
C TRP A 84 -2.26 -26.30 11.30
N LEU A 85 -1.96 -25.01 11.47
CA LEU A 85 -0.59 -24.53 11.74
C LEU A 85 -0.03 -25.09 13.05
N GLY A 86 -0.84 -25.14 14.11
CA GLY A 86 -0.44 -25.75 15.38
C GLY A 86 -0.08 -27.24 15.27
N SER A 87 -0.65 -27.93 14.28
CA SER A 87 -0.35 -29.34 13.98
C SER A 87 0.80 -29.53 12.98
N ASN A 88 1.28 -28.46 12.34
CA ASN A 88 2.31 -28.50 11.29
C ASN A 88 3.41 -27.44 11.51
N PRO A 89 4.18 -27.51 12.61
CA PRO A 89 5.10 -26.46 13.02
C PRO A 89 6.25 -26.21 12.02
N HIS A 90 6.67 -27.23 11.26
CA HIS A 90 7.72 -27.08 10.25
C HIS A 90 7.32 -26.15 9.09
N SER A 91 6.03 -25.98 8.82
CA SER A 91 5.52 -25.04 7.82
C SER A 91 5.74 -23.58 8.22
N ALA A 92 5.84 -23.29 9.53
CA ALA A 92 6.15 -21.96 10.04
C ALA A 92 7.66 -21.63 9.94
N GLU A 93 8.53 -22.64 9.94
CA GLU A 93 9.99 -22.49 9.86
C GLU A 93 10.50 -22.22 8.43
N LEU A 94 9.73 -22.58 7.40
CA LEU A 94 10.05 -22.26 5.99
C LEU A 94 9.96 -20.75 5.67
N VAL A 95 9.58 -19.95 6.67
CA VAL A 95 9.43 -18.51 6.58
C VAL A 95 10.76 -17.82 6.87
N ASN A 96 11.52 -17.52 5.81
CA ASN A 96 12.65 -16.59 5.97
C ASN A 96 12.10 -15.18 6.21
N ALA A 97 12.23 -14.69 7.44
CA ALA A 97 11.75 -13.38 7.89
C ALA A 97 12.55 -12.17 7.32
N GLU A 98 13.36 -12.39 6.28
CA GLU A 98 14.28 -11.38 5.72
C GLU A 98 13.58 -10.21 5.01
N VAL A 99 12.24 -10.15 5.00
CA VAL A 99 11.49 -9.05 4.35
C VAL A 99 10.40 -8.48 5.23
N VAL A 100 10.63 -8.39 6.54
CA VAL A 100 10.10 -7.23 7.27
C VAL A 100 11.14 -6.13 7.08
N THR A 101 11.02 -5.36 5.99
CA THR A 101 11.73 -4.08 5.88
C THR A 101 11.28 -3.23 7.06
N LYS A 102 12.02 -3.34 8.18
CA LYS A 102 11.93 -2.43 9.31
C LYS A 102 12.11 -1.06 8.68
N ARG A 103 11.05 -0.25 8.69
CA ARG A 103 11.16 1.11 8.19
C ARG A 103 12.10 1.83 9.13
N GLU A 104 13.25 2.18 8.62
CA GLU A 104 14.13 3.08 9.32
C GLU A 104 13.45 4.44 9.28
N THR A 105 13.16 4.97 10.48
CA THR A 105 12.75 6.35 10.62
C THR A 105 13.99 7.19 10.36
N LEU A 106 13.99 7.90 9.23
CA LEU A 106 15.09 8.77 8.83
C LEU A 106 14.65 10.22 8.91
N THR A 107 15.58 11.07 9.31
CA THR A 107 15.46 12.51 9.17
C THR A 107 15.55 12.92 7.70
N ILE A 108 15.03 14.10 7.37
CA ILE A 108 15.15 14.67 6.02
C ILE A 108 16.62 14.75 5.59
N GLY A 109 17.53 15.08 6.52
CA GLY A 109 18.97 15.17 6.23
C GLY A 109 19.61 13.83 5.87
N GLU A 110 19.22 12.75 6.54
CA GLU A 110 19.68 11.39 6.23
C GLU A 110 19.13 10.91 4.88
N ILE A 111 17.85 11.18 4.59
CA ILE A 111 17.24 10.89 3.28
C ILE A 111 17.97 11.67 2.17
N PHE A 112 18.24 12.95 2.39
CA PHE A 112 18.94 13.79 1.42
C PHE A 112 20.38 13.31 1.17
N SER A 113 21.09 12.91 2.22
CA SER A 113 22.44 12.35 2.11
C SER A 113 22.42 11.01 1.36
N TYR A 114 21.46 10.15 1.66
CA TYR A 114 21.24 8.88 0.95
C TYR A 114 21.01 9.08 -0.56
N ILE A 115 20.20 10.07 -0.95
CA ILE A 115 19.96 10.40 -2.36
C ILE A 115 21.24 10.91 -3.04
N LYS A 116 22.02 11.73 -2.34
CA LYS A 116 23.23 12.37 -2.86
C LYS A 116 24.39 11.40 -3.03
N ASP A 117 24.52 10.42 -2.15
CA ASP A 117 25.68 9.52 -2.13
C ASP A 117 25.77 8.63 -3.37
N GLY A 118 24.67 8.41 -4.11
CA GLY A 118 24.66 7.88 -5.49
C GLY A 118 25.28 6.49 -5.71
N SER A 119 25.96 5.92 -4.73
CA SER A 119 26.65 4.65 -4.77
C SER A 119 25.75 3.55 -4.21
N ASN A 120 25.44 2.60 -5.08
CA ASN A 120 24.63 1.39 -4.88
C ASN A 120 23.11 1.59 -5.00
N LYS A 121 22.74 1.78 -6.27
CA LYS A 121 21.47 1.36 -6.86
C LYS A 121 20.99 0.01 -6.29
N VAL A 122 19.66 -0.08 -6.15
CA VAL A 122 18.86 -1.29 -5.90
C VAL A 122 18.63 -1.66 -4.42
N ARG A 123 18.44 -0.68 -3.55
CA ARG A 123 17.43 -0.84 -2.49
C ARG A 123 16.38 0.25 -2.65
N LEU A 124 15.19 -0.14 -3.14
CA LEU A 124 13.96 0.63 -2.95
C LEU A 124 13.67 0.62 -1.45
N GLY A 125 14.39 1.47 -0.70
CA GLY A 125 14.20 1.66 0.73
C GLY A 125 12.87 2.35 0.95
N PHE A 126 11.99 1.71 1.73
CA PHE A 126 10.82 2.40 2.27
C PHE A 126 11.27 3.11 3.54
N PHE A 127 11.35 4.43 3.48
CA PHE A 127 11.69 5.27 4.62
C PHE A 127 10.43 5.86 5.23
N GLU A 128 10.44 6.06 6.55
CA GLU A 128 9.42 6.82 7.25
C GLU A 128 10.04 8.12 7.76
N CYS A 129 9.39 9.24 7.51
CA CYS A 129 9.87 10.56 7.92
C CYS A 129 8.72 11.33 8.58
N THR A 130 9.00 11.96 9.71
CA THR A 130 8.11 12.95 10.32
C THR A 130 8.65 14.34 10.01
N ALA A 131 7.87 15.13 9.29
CA ALA A 131 8.24 16.48 8.88
C ALA A 131 7.05 17.42 9.00
N THR A 132 7.33 18.70 9.21
CA THR A 132 6.33 19.77 9.15
C THR A 132 6.34 20.38 7.76
N ILE A 133 5.14 20.58 7.20
CA ILE A 133 5.00 21.33 5.94
C ILE A 133 5.16 22.81 6.28
N ASP A 134 6.24 23.41 5.79
CA ASP A 134 6.54 24.82 6.02
C ASP A 134 5.81 25.74 5.03
N ASP A 135 5.84 25.39 3.73
CA ASP A 135 5.18 26.17 2.68
C ASP A 135 4.68 25.27 1.53
N VAL A 136 3.70 25.77 0.78
CA VAL A 136 3.15 25.16 -0.44
C VAL A 136 3.37 26.14 -1.58
N VAL A 137 4.32 25.85 -2.47
CA VAL A 137 4.68 26.69 -3.63
C VAL A 137 3.46 27.07 -4.48
N HIS A 138 3.00 28.30 -4.34
CA HIS A 138 1.90 28.82 -5.14
C HIS A 138 2.35 29.07 -6.61
N GLY A 139 1.46 28.81 -7.58
CA GLY A 139 1.70 29.08 -9.01
C GLY A 139 2.16 27.90 -9.86
N SER A 140 2.45 26.74 -9.26
CA SER A 140 2.64 25.48 -9.98
C SER A 140 1.32 24.73 -10.17
N THR A 141 1.20 23.84 -11.16
CA THR A 141 0.01 22.99 -11.32
C THR A 141 0.13 21.78 -10.40
N TRP A 142 -0.46 21.86 -9.20
CA TRP A 142 -0.49 20.79 -8.19
C TRP A 142 -1.48 19.67 -8.49
N TYR A 143 -2.27 19.82 -9.55
CA TYR A 143 -3.23 18.82 -9.95
C TYR A 143 -3.44 18.83 -11.46
N TYR A 144 -3.93 17.72 -11.97
CA TYR A 144 -4.49 17.61 -13.30
C TYR A 144 -5.89 17.00 -13.22
N ILE A 145 -6.74 17.35 -14.19
CA ILE A 145 -8.03 16.70 -14.31
C ILE A 145 -7.84 15.37 -15.04
N SER A 146 -8.29 14.28 -14.42
CA SER A 146 -8.23 12.94 -14.99
C SER A 146 -9.60 12.44 -15.42
N CYS A 147 -9.64 11.54 -16.39
CA CYS A 147 -10.86 10.83 -16.77
C CYS A 147 -11.32 9.92 -15.62
N SER A 148 -12.57 10.06 -15.18
CA SER A 148 -13.13 9.24 -14.10
C SER A 148 -13.07 7.73 -14.35
N GLY A 149 -13.09 7.28 -15.61
CA GLY A 149 -13.10 5.85 -15.95
C GLY A 149 -11.71 5.21 -16.08
N CYS A 150 -10.68 5.96 -16.49
CA CYS A 150 -9.36 5.39 -16.79
C CYS A 150 -8.18 6.15 -16.15
N HIS A 151 -8.46 7.18 -15.37
CA HIS A 151 -7.50 8.03 -14.65
C HIS A 151 -6.42 8.71 -15.51
N THR A 152 -6.57 8.66 -16.84
CA THR A 152 -5.68 9.35 -17.78
C THR A 152 -5.97 10.84 -17.76
N LYS A 153 -4.93 11.67 -17.89
CA LYS A 153 -5.07 13.13 -17.97
C LYS A 153 -6.06 13.52 -19.06
N ALA A 154 -7.10 14.25 -18.66
CA ALA A 154 -8.09 14.77 -19.56
C ALA A 154 -7.52 15.96 -20.35
N THR A 155 -7.93 16.07 -21.60
CA THR A 155 -7.62 17.19 -22.48
C THR A 155 -8.82 18.12 -22.58
N LYS A 156 -8.58 19.43 -22.61
CA LYS A 156 -9.64 20.41 -22.79
C LYS A 156 -10.11 20.41 -24.25
N GLY A 157 -11.39 20.11 -24.46
CA GLY A 157 -12.08 20.35 -25.72
C GLY A 157 -12.71 21.75 -25.76
N PRO A 158 -13.45 22.09 -26.83
CA PRO A 158 -14.09 23.40 -26.98
C PRO A 158 -15.04 23.76 -25.82
N THR A 159 -15.86 22.80 -25.41
CA THR A 159 -16.87 22.97 -24.34
C THR A 159 -16.88 21.83 -23.33
N SER A 160 -16.02 20.83 -23.49
CA SER A 160 -16.03 19.59 -22.71
C SER A 160 -14.63 19.11 -22.35
N LEU A 161 -14.55 18.18 -21.41
CA LEU A 161 -13.34 17.42 -21.15
C LEU A 161 -13.33 16.17 -22.03
N MET A 162 -12.18 15.88 -22.61
CA MET A 162 -11.99 14.75 -23.51
C MET A 162 -10.92 13.80 -22.96
N CYS A 163 -11.04 12.52 -23.28
CA CYS A 163 -10.06 11.50 -22.93
C CYS A 163 -9.58 10.79 -24.19
N SER A 164 -8.31 10.98 -24.54
CA SER A 164 -7.68 10.31 -25.69
C SER A 164 -7.68 8.80 -25.55
N LYS A 165 -7.43 8.27 -24.34
CA LYS A 165 -7.39 6.83 -24.08
C LYS A 165 -8.76 6.15 -24.21
N CYS A 166 -9.84 6.83 -23.81
CA CYS A 166 -11.20 6.30 -23.92
C CYS A 166 -11.88 6.66 -25.25
N GLY A 167 -11.29 7.56 -26.06
CA GLY A 167 -11.94 8.11 -27.26
C GLY A 167 -13.21 8.92 -26.97
N LYS A 168 -13.46 9.31 -25.71
CA LYS A 168 -14.67 10.02 -25.30
C LYS A 168 -14.45 11.52 -25.29
N VAL A 169 -15.35 12.25 -25.94
CA VAL A 169 -15.31 13.72 -26.06
C VAL A 169 -16.11 14.45 -24.98
N ASN A 170 -16.85 13.73 -24.15
CA ASN A 170 -17.54 14.29 -22.98
C ASN A 170 -17.35 13.34 -21.80
N ILE A 171 -16.38 13.66 -20.94
CA ILE A 171 -16.05 12.87 -19.76
C ILE A 171 -16.23 13.68 -18.48
N SER A 172 -16.57 12.99 -17.40
CA SER A 172 -16.44 13.55 -16.05
C SER A 172 -14.97 13.58 -15.64
N GLY A 173 -14.53 14.73 -15.15
CA GLY A 173 -13.18 14.98 -14.70
C GLY A 173 -13.05 14.82 -13.19
N VAL A 174 -12.02 14.10 -12.73
CA VAL A 174 -11.67 14.00 -11.30
C VAL A 174 -10.29 14.61 -11.09
N PRO A 175 -10.12 15.58 -10.17
CA PRO A 175 -8.80 16.13 -9.87
C PRO A 175 -7.87 15.06 -9.29
N GLN A 176 -6.68 14.96 -9.85
CA GLN A 176 -5.58 14.12 -9.37
C GLN A 176 -4.43 15.01 -8.99
N TYR A 177 -3.97 14.90 -7.76
CA TYR A 177 -2.90 15.74 -7.24
C TYR A 177 -1.52 15.17 -7.60
N LEU A 178 -0.60 16.06 -7.94
CA LEU A 178 0.80 15.78 -8.22
C LEU A 178 1.57 16.18 -6.95
N PHE A 179 1.65 15.27 -5.98
CA PHE A 179 2.51 15.37 -4.81
C PHE A 179 3.62 14.31 -4.92
#